data_AF-A0A0C3BII5-F1
#
_entry.id   AF-A0A0C3BII5-F1
#
_cell.length_a   1.000
_cell.length_b   1.000
_cell.length_c   1.000
_cell.angle_alpha   90.00
_cell.angle_beta   90.00
_cell.angle_gamma   90.00
#
_symmetry.space_group_name_H-M   'P 1'
#
loop_
_entity.id
_entity.type
_entity.pdbx_description
1 polymer ?
#
loop_
_entity_poly.entity_id
_entity_poly.type
_entity_poly.pdbx_seq_one_letter_code
_entity_poly.pdbx_strand_id
1 'polypeptide(L)'
;MSAALVKTREAPHTFVDDLELILYVILWLSLMYLISSMDALTFTAFIQSVIDTKQYGGTGGTAKADFLKGHSMMNDVTFKDQPQLKKLLEDLAILFTVHYEKKPTDEDFKLLQIADV
;
A
#
# COMPACT_ATOMS: atom_id res chain seq x y z
N MET A 1 -0.77 -2.04 11.15
CA MET A 1 0.34 -3.00 10.96
C MET A 1 0.67 -3.06 9.47
N SER A 2 1.93 -3.35 9.11
CA SER A 2 2.36 -3.57 7.72
C SER A 2 1.64 -4.77 7.10
N ALA A 3 1.64 -4.87 5.78
CA ALA A 3 1.04 -6.00 5.09
C ALA A 3 1.76 -7.32 5.41
N ALA A 4 3.09 -7.30 5.59
CA ALA A 4 3.87 -8.47 6.00
C ALA A 4 3.41 -9.04 7.34
N LEU A 5 3.27 -8.20 8.37
CA LEU A 5 2.81 -8.61 9.70
C LEU A 5 1.33 -8.99 9.73
N VAL A 6 0.51 -8.36 8.89
CA VAL A 6 -0.91 -8.72 8.72
C VAL A 6 -1.05 -10.07 8.02
N LYS A 7 -0.14 -10.43 7.11
CA LYS A 7 -0.13 -11.71 6.40
C LYS A 7 0.46 -12.84 7.27
N THR A 8 1.54 -12.58 8.00
CA THR A 8 2.27 -13.58 8.78
C THR A 8 2.62 -13.01 10.14
N ARG A 9 1.83 -13.40 11.16
CA ARG A 9 1.96 -12.87 12.53
C ARG A 9 3.29 -13.19 13.21
N GLU A 10 3.89 -14.32 12.85
CA GLU A 10 5.18 -14.76 13.41
C GLU A 10 6.38 -14.16 12.68
N ALA A 11 6.13 -13.35 11.62
CA ALA A 11 7.22 -12.67 10.94
C ALA A 11 7.90 -11.70 11.92
N PRO A 12 9.24 -11.62 11.89
CA PRO A 12 9.94 -10.65 12.71
C PRO A 12 9.54 -9.24 12.27
N HIS A 13 9.12 -8.43 13.23
CA HIS A 13 8.86 -7.01 13.01
C HIS A 13 10.18 -6.31 12.69
N THR A 14 10.22 -5.59 11.58
CA THR A 14 11.39 -4.85 11.12
C THR A 14 11.14 -3.35 11.06
N PHE A 15 12.21 -2.56 10.96
CA PHE A 15 12.10 -1.11 10.77
C PHE A 15 11.30 -0.72 9.51
N VAL A 16 11.35 -1.54 8.46
CA VAL A 16 10.58 -1.29 7.23
C VAL A 16 9.08 -1.37 7.49
N ASP A 17 8.65 -2.28 8.37
CA ASP A 17 7.24 -2.39 8.75
C ASP A 17 6.74 -1.12 9.44
N ASP A 18 7.60 -0.48 10.25
CA ASP A 18 7.31 0.80 10.88
C ASP A 18 7.24 1.96 9.88
N LEU A 19 8.10 1.95 8.85
CA LEU A 19 8.02 2.94 7.78
C LEU A 19 6.75 2.77 6.94
N GLU A 20 6.35 1.55 6.63
CA GLU A 20 5.12 1.28 5.87
C GLU A 20 3.87 1.75 6.63
N LEU A 21 3.87 1.68 7.96
CA LEU A 21 2.79 2.22 8.79
C LEU A 21 2.52 3.70 8.53
N ILE A 22 3.55 4.50 8.19
CA ILE A 22 3.42 5.93 7.90
C ILE A 22 2.46 6.16 6.74
N LEU A 23 2.55 5.35 5.67
CA LEU A 23 1.63 5.43 4.54
C LEU A 23 0.18 5.23 5.00
N TYR A 24 -0.09 4.17 5.77
CA TYR A 24 -1.46 3.89 6.23
C TYR A 24 -2.00 4.94 7.19
N VAL A 25 -1.15 5.52 8.04
CA VAL A 25 -1.55 6.60 8.96
C VAL A 25 -1.90 7.86 8.18
N ILE A 26 -1.04 8.29 7.24
CA ILE A 26 -1.32 9.47 6.40
C ILE A 26 -2.58 9.23 5.56
N LEU A 27 -2.72 8.05 4.98
CA LEU A 27 -3.89 7.69 4.17
C LEU A 27 -5.18 7.74 5.00
N TRP A 28 -5.17 7.17 6.20
CA TRP A 28 -6.32 7.24 7.11
C TRP A 28 -6.66 8.69 7.50
N LEU A 29 -5.68 9.50 7.89
CA LEU A 29 -5.90 10.92 8.20
C LEU A 29 -6.47 11.69 7.01
N SER A 30 -5.94 11.44 5.81
CA SER A 30 -6.38 12.09 4.58
C SER A 30 -7.83 11.76 4.27
N LEU A 31 -8.19 10.47 4.38
CA LEU A 31 -9.55 10.00 4.11
C LEU A 31 -10.57 10.46 5.16
N MET A 32 -10.16 10.60 6.43
CA MET A 32 -11.04 11.01 7.53
C MET A 32 -11.29 12.52 7.58
N TYR A 33 -10.28 13.34 7.25
CA TYR A 33 -10.31 14.78 7.53
C TYR A 33 -10.30 15.66 6.28
N LEU A 34 -10.06 15.10 5.09
CA LEU A 34 -10.13 15.86 3.84
C LEU A 34 -11.33 15.42 3.01
N ILE A 35 -11.84 16.35 2.20
CA ILE A 35 -12.88 16.05 1.23
C ILE A 35 -12.23 15.27 0.09
N SER A 36 -12.57 13.99 -0.02
CA SER A 36 -12.13 13.11 -1.10
C SER A 36 -13.23 12.89 -2.16
N SER A 37 -12.84 12.45 -3.36
CA SER A 37 -13.79 12.04 -4.42
C SER A 37 -14.50 10.71 -4.14
N MET A 38 -14.17 10.04 -3.04
CA MET A 38 -14.66 8.71 -2.70
C MET A 38 -16.07 8.77 -2.12
N ASP A 39 -16.97 7.93 -2.62
CA ASP A 39 -18.30 7.79 -2.04
C ASP A 39 -18.26 6.97 -0.72
N ALA A 40 -19.31 7.10 0.09
CA ALA A 40 -19.35 6.50 1.42
C ALA A 40 -19.26 4.96 1.43
N LEU A 41 -19.77 4.29 0.38
CA LEU A 41 -19.75 2.83 0.28
C LEU A 41 -18.34 2.37 -0.04
N THR A 42 -17.70 2.98 -1.05
CA THR A 42 -16.30 2.72 -1.41
C THR A 42 -15.37 3.01 -0.23
N PHE A 43 -15.60 4.11 0.48
CA PHE A 43 -14.86 4.46 1.71
C PHE A 43 -14.97 3.38 2.77
N THR A 44 -16.18 2.95 3.09
CA THR A 44 -16.40 1.95 4.14
C THR A 44 -15.73 0.62 3.77
N ALA A 45 -15.89 0.19 2.51
CA ALA A 45 -15.25 -1.02 2.00
C ALA A 45 -13.73 -0.90 2.05
N PHE A 46 -13.16 0.27 1.70
CA PHE A 46 -11.74 0.52 1.76
C PHE A 46 -11.19 0.45 3.18
N ILE A 47 -11.82 1.15 4.13
CA ILE A 47 -11.40 1.12 5.53
C ILE A 47 -11.41 -0.32 6.06
N GLN A 48 -12.48 -1.09 5.81
CA GLN A 48 -12.58 -2.47 6.28
C GLN A 48 -11.62 -3.45 5.59
N SER A 49 -11.22 -3.17 4.35
CA SER A 49 -10.36 -4.07 3.56
C SER A 49 -8.88 -3.75 3.64
N VAL A 50 -8.50 -2.49 3.92
CA VAL A 50 -7.08 -2.07 3.89
C VAL A 50 -6.62 -1.50 5.22
N ILE A 51 -7.46 -0.73 5.93
CA ILE A 51 -7.04 -0.05 7.17
C ILE A 51 -7.31 -0.93 8.41
N ASP A 52 -8.55 -1.40 8.53
CA ASP A 52 -9.09 -2.19 9.63
C ASP A 52 -9.48 -3.60 9.16
N THR A 53 -8.51 -4.29 8.57
CA THR A 53 -8.69 -5.66 8.08
C THR A 53 -9.06 -6.61 9.22
N LYS A 54 -10.26 -7.19 9.16
CA LYS A 54 -10.63 -8.31 10.04
C LYS A 54 -9.82 -9.55 9.70
N GLN A 55 -9.16 -10.13 10.70
CA GLN A 55 -8.47 -11.40 10.55
C GLN A 55 -9.50 -12.53 10.45
N TYR A 56 -9.51 -13.29 9.36
CA TYR A 56 -10.37 -14.46 9.20
C TYR A 56 -9.60 -15.72 9.56
N GLY A 57 -10.05 -16.43 10.59
CA GLY A 57 -9.61 -17.80 10.89
C GLY A 57 -8.18 -17.97 11.41
N GLY A 58 -7.54 -16.91 11.94
CA GLY A 58 -6.18 -16.98 12.48
C GLY A 58 -5.07 -17.00 11.43
N THR A 59 -5.42 -17.10 10.14
CA THR A 59 -4.52 -16.79 9.02
C THR A 59 -4.59 -15.30 8.73
N GLY A 60 -3.43 -14.70 8.46
CA GLY A 60 -3.33 -13.29 8.10
C GLY A 60 -4.09 -12.92 6.82
N GLY A 61 -4.27 -11.62 6.58
CA GLY A 61 -4.92 -11.10 5.37
C GLY A 61 -3.91 -10.67 4.30
N THR A 62 -4.24 -10.81 3.01
CA THR A 62 -3.40 -10.32 1.88
C THR A 62 -3.81 -8.95 1.37
N ALA A 63 -5.00 -8.46 1.74
CA ALA A 63 -5.61 -7.26 1.15
C ALA A 63 -4.72 -6.01 1.20
N LYS A 64 -3.92 -5.82 2.25
CA LYS A 64 -2.94 -4.71 2.33
C LYS A 64 -1.80 -4.84 1.31
N ALA A 65 -1.30 -6.06 1.10
CA ALA A 65 -0.24 -6.32 0.13
C ALA A 65 -0.80 -6.22 -1.30
N ASP A 66 -2.01 -6.73 -1.52
CA ASP A 66 -2.72 -6.63 -2.79
C ASP A 66 -3.05 -5.17 -3.13
N PHE A 67 -3.40 -4.35 -2.12
CA PHE A 67 -3.56 -2.90 -2.27
C PHE A 67 -2.26 -2.22 -2.69
N LEU A 68 -1.14 -2.53 -2.03
CA LEU A 68 0.16 -1.96 -2.39
C LEU A 68 0.54 -2.31 -3.84
N LYS A 69 0.49 -3.60 -4.19
CA LYS A 69 0.81 -4.08 -5.54
C LYS A 69 -0.12 -3.56 -6.63
N GLY A 70 -1.42 -3.50 -6.33
CA GLY A 70 -2.43 -3.17 -7.32
C GLY A 70 -2.49 -1.68 -7.65
N HIS A 71 -2.07 -0.81 -6.72
CA HIS A 71 -2.17 0.66 -6.79
C HIS A 71 -3.58 1.19 -7.15
N SER A 72 -4.60 0.32 -7.27
CA SER A 72 -5.79 0.57 -8.08
C SER A 72 -6.68 1.67 -7.51
N MET A 73 -6.75 1.77 -6.18
CA MET A 73 -7.57 2.76 -5.49
C MET A 73 -6.94 4.16 -5.56
N MET A 74 -5.61 4.28 -5.61
CA MET A 74 -4.95 5.59 -5.65
C MET A 74 -5.12 6.31 -6.99
N ASN A 75 -5.34 5.54 -8.07
CA ASN A 75 -5.65 6.09 -9.38
C ASN A 75 -6.93 6.94 -9.35
N ASP A 76 -7.95 6.50 -8.59
CA ASP A 76 -9.30 7.10 -8.61
C ASP A 76 -9.57 8.08 -7.46
N VAL A 77 -8.76 8.04 -6.39
CA VAL A 77 -8.91 8.97 -5.28
C VAL A 77 -8.29 10.33 -5.61
N THR A 78 -9.01 11.39 -5.28
CA THR A 78 -8.52 12.76 -5.31
C THR A 78 -8.94 13.46 -4.02
N PHE A 79 -8.13 14.41 -3.57
CA PHE A 79 -8.41 15.23 -2.40
C PHE A 79 -8.61 16.67 -2.86
N LYS A 80 -9.74 17.26 -2.47
CA LYS A 80 -10.09 18.64 -2.85
C LYS A 80 -8.97 19.59 -2.39
N ASP A 81 -8.52 20.45 -3.31
CA ASP A 81 -7.49 21.47 -3.08
C ASP A 81 -6.11 20.93 -2.62
N GLN A 82 -5.88 19.61 -2.70
CA GLN A 82 -4.66 18.94 -2.20
C GLN A 82 -4.06 17.96 -3.22
N PRO A 83 -3.69 18.40 -4.44
CA PRO A 83 -3.13 17.50 -5.46
C PRO A 83 -1.77 16.90 -5.07
N GLN A 84 -0.98 17.61 -4.26
CA GLN A 84 0.33 17.15 -3.79
C GLN A 84 0.23 15.94 -2.87
N LEU A 85 -0.86 15.84 -2.10
CA LEU A 85 -1.10 14.73 -1.19
C LEU A 85 -1.34 13.42 -1.94
N LYS A 86 -2.08 13.46 -3.05
CA LYS A 86 -2.25 12.30 -3.93
C LYS A 86 -0.90 11.79 -4.39
N LYS A 87 -0.07 12.68 -4.93
CA LYS A 87 1.28 12.34 -5.41
C LYS A 87 2.15 11.75 -4.30
N LEU A 88 2.13 12.33 -3.10
CA LEU A 88 2.89 11.81 -1.96
C LEU A 88 2.45 10.38 -1.59
N LEU A 89 1.14 10.13 -1.54
CA LEU A 89 0.60 8.80 -1.25
C LEU A 89 0.98 7.78 -2.34
N GLU A 90 0.95 8.19 -3.62
CA GLU A 90 1.43 7.42 -4.78
C GLU A 90 2.91 7.05 -4.65
N ASP A 91 3.77 8.04 -4.43
CA ASP A 91 5.21 7.85 -4.29
C ASP A 91 5.54 6.92 -3.11
N LEU A 92 4.84 7.08 -1.98
CA LEU A 92 5.00 6.21 -0.81
C LEU A 92 4.53 4.78 -1.09
N ALA A 93 3.39 4.57 -1.75
CA ALA A 93 2.96 3.21 -2.05
C ALA A 93 3.90 2.53 -3.04
N ILE A 94 4.40 3.23 -4.06
CA ILE A 94 5.42 2.70 -4.98
C ILE A 94 6.66 2.27 -4.20
N LEU A 95 7.15 3.13 -3.31
CA LEU A 95 8.32 2.85 -2.47
C LEU A 95 8.13 1.56 -1.65
N PHE A 96 6.97 1.39 -1.01
CA PHE A 96 6.72 0.21 -0.19
C PHE A 96 6.35 -1.03 -1.00
N THR A 97 5.82 -0.89 -2.21
CA THR A 97 5.41 -2.02 -3.07
C THR A 97 6.58 -2.92 -3.44
N VAL A 98 7.78 -2.35 -3.62
CA VAL A 98 9.02 -3.08 -3.91
C VAL A 98 9.26 -4.25 -2.95
N HIS A 99 8.83 -4.12 -1.68
CA HIS A 99 9.00 -5.16 -0.67
C HIS A 99 8.14 -6.40 -0.90
N TYR A 100 7.09 -6.26 -1.70
CA TYR A 100 6.15 -7.32 -2.01
C TYR A 100 6.33 -7.86 -3.44
N GLU A 101 7.12 -7.17 -4.26
CA GLU A 101 7.47 -7.61 -5.60
C GLU A 101 8.43 -8.82 -5.59
N LYS A 102 8.40 -9.58 -6.68
CA LYS A 102 9.34 -10.69 -6.84
C LYS A 102 10.74 -10.09 -7.01
N LYS A 103 11.72 -10.59 -6.22
CA LYS A 103 13.12 -10.22 -6.41
C LYS A 103 13.52 -10.48 -7.88
N PRO A 104 14.15 -9.51 -8.56
CA PRO A 104 14.62 -9.71 -9.93
C PRO A 104 15.58 -10.91 -9.98
N THR A 105 15.44 -11.68 -11.04
CA THR A 105 16.33 -12.81 -11.34
C THR A 105 17.61 -12.33 -11.99
N ASP A 106 18.64 -13.18 -12.01
CA ASP A 106 19.90 -12.87 -12.69
C ASP A 106 19.69 -12.63 -14.20
N GLU A 107 18.64 -13.20 -14.80
CA GLU A 107 18.26 -12.95 -16.20
C GLU A 107 17.67 -11.54 -16.39
N ASP A 108 16.84 -11.07 -15.45
CA ASP A 108 16.29 -9.71 -15.48
C ASP A 108 17.41 -8.66 -15.43
N PHE A 109 18.45 -8.90 -14.62
CA PHE A 109 19.63 -8.02 -14.58
C PHE A 109 20.44 -8.02 -15.87
N LYS A 110 20.57 -9.17 -16.54
CA LYS A 110 21.25 -9.25 -17.85
C LYS A 110 20.51 -8.46 -18.93
N LEU A 111 19.18 -8.47 -18.92
CA LEU A 111 18.37 -7.71 -19.88
C LEU A 111 18.53 -6.19 -19.71
N LEU A 112 18.66 -5.71 -18.47
CA LEU A 112 18.90 -4.28 -18.19
C LEU A 112 20.26 -3.81 -18.70
N GLN A 113 21.31 -4.63 -18.57
CA GLN A 113 22.65 -4.28 -19.07
C GLN A 113 22.76 -4.22 -20.60
N ILE A 114 21.85 -4.87 -21.33
CA ILE A 114 21.81 -4.84 -22.79
C ILE A 114 21.06 -3.60 -23.30
N ALA A 115 20.13 -3.05 -22.51
CA ALA A 115 19.33 -1.89 -22.87
C ALA A 115 20.07 -0.54 -22.71
N ASP A 116 21.21 -0.53 -22.03
CA ASP A 116 22.09 0.65 -21.82
C ASP A 116 23.19 0.81 -22.91
N VAL A 117 23.06 0.13 -24.06
CA VAL A 117 23.96 0.23 -25.24
C VAL A 117 23.20 0.78 -26.44
#